data_AF-A0A7X9IJT0-F1
#
_entry.id   AF-A0A7X9IJT0-F1
#
_cell.length_a   1.000
_cell.length_b   1.000
_cell.length_c   1.000
_cell.angle_alpha   90.00
_cell.angle_beta   90.00
_cell.angle_gamma   90.00
#
_symmetry.space_group_name_H-M   'P 1'
#
loop_
_entity.id
_entity.type
_entity.pdbx_description
1 polymer ?
#
loop_
_entity_poly.entity_id
_entity_poly.type
_entity_poly.pdbx_seq_one_letter_code
_entity_poly.pdbx_strand_id
1 'polypeptide(L)'
;MQGFSALRVIFLLSCTILIQGCSALSFSWYDKVTSEPELEVEEHENPVQILIDNEKNDGERLYIKGRVKAKTAVQLRQVVVRLVSLKNGEQIGAAYYPLAEKEKERGGDGMLAANDEVSFSISVPAKEITDYQLELLWGEEALNYLVSVEPAVTPVNEEYLRIEEVQLFPPDCGESTCEGKSYLLAKLKNTSNKVIKALILALELKGAEENVLPLNDLALQPGAYRPLRLEIDLSYEQALKLKPELRVLKVDIVQ
;
A
#
# COMPACT_ATOMS: atom_id res chain seq x y z
N MET A 1 -48.23 14.03 -14.96
CA MET A 1 -48.50 12.98 -15.98
C MET A 1 -47.32 12.03 -16.01
N GLN A 2 -47.58 10.73 -15.78
CA GLN A 2 -46.77 9.54 -16.09
C GLN A 2 -45.32 9.52 -15.56
N GLY A 3 -44.87 8.74 -14.57
CA GLY A 3 -45.38 7.49 -14.00
C GLY A 3 -44.69 6.28 -14.65
N PHE A 4 -43.58 5.78 -14.09
CA PHE A 4 -43.13 4.40 -14.30
C PHE A 4 -42.44 3.84 -13.05
N SER A 5 -43.11 2.87 -12.45
CA SER A 5 -42.64 2.01 -11.37
C SER A 5 -41.73 0.92 -11.92
N ALA A 6 -40.56 0.71 -11.30
CA ALA A 6 -39.73 -0.46 -11.55
C ALA A 6 -40.10 -1.59 -10.58
N LEU A 7 -40.51 -2.70 -11.17
CA LEU A 7 -41.01 -3.93 -10.56
C LEU A 7 -39.87 -4.64 -9.79
N ARG A 8 -40.07 -4.92 -8.50
CA ARG A 8 -39.23 -5.85 -7.73
C ARG A 8 -39.69 -7.29 -8.01
N VAL A 9 -38.80 -8.11 -8.56
CA VAL A 9 -39.01 -9.56 -8.65
C VAL A 9 -38.27 -10.21 -7.48
N ILE A 10 -39.05 -10.64 -6.48
CA ILE A 10 -38.58 -11.43 -5.34
C ILE A 10 -38.79 -12.90 -5.72
N PHE A 11 -37.71 -13.65 -5.92
CA PHE A 11 -37.77 -15.11 -5.97
C PHE A 11 -37.69 -15.65 -4.55
N LEU A 12 -38.84 -15.99 -3.98
CA LEU A 12 -38.94 -16.83 -2.78
C LEU A 12 -38.81 -18.29 -3.22
N LEU A 13 -37.61 -18.87 -3.09
CA LEU A 13 -37.44 -20.31 -3.17
C LEU A 13 -37.82 -20.92 -1.81
N SER A 14 -39.08 -21.33 -1.69
CA SER A 14 -39.57 -22.18 -0.61
C SER A 14 -39.04 -23.59 -0.79
N CYS A 15 -38.01 -23.96 -0.02
CA CYS A 15 -37.57 -25.35 0.11
C CYS A 15 -38.43 -26.03 1.19
N THR A 16 -39.59 -26.56 0.79
CA THR A 16 -40.37 -27.50 1.60
C THR A 16 -39.69 -28.87 1.55
N ILE A 17 -38.83 -29.14 2.54
CA ILE A 17 -38.32 -30.49 2.78
C ILE A 17 -39.40 -31.25 3.56
N LEU A 18 -40.03 -32.18 2.84
CA LEU A 18 -40.95 -33.18 3.35
C LEU A 18 -40.26 -34.05 4.40
N ILE A 19 -40.77 -33.98 5.64
CA ILE A 19 -40.50 -34.94 6.70
C ILE A 19 -41.41 -36.15 6.48
N GLN A 20 -40.87 -37.20 5.86
CA GLN A 20 -41.30 -38.59 6.01
C GLN A 20 -40.00 -39.35 6.33
N GLY A 21 -39.76 -39.93 7.51
CA GLY A 21 -40.63 -40.82 8.24
C GLY A 21 -40.36 -42.25 7.80
N CYS A 22 -39.25 -42.88 8.23
CA CYS A 22 -39.17 -44.34 8.36
C CYS A 22 -37.93 -44.83 9.13
N SER A 23 -38.22 -45.66 10.13
CA SER A 23 -37.51 -46.89 10.47
C SER A 23 -36.16 -46.79 11.18
N ALA A 24 -36.27 -46.92 12.50
CA ALA A 24 -35.24 -47.47 13.37
C ALA A 24 -34.72 -48.81 12.80
N LEU A 25 -33.50 -48.79 12.26
CA LEU A 25 -32.64 -49.96 12.16
C LEU A 25 -31.51 -49.74 13.16
N SER A 26 -31.63 -50.34 14.33
CA SER A 26 -30.54 -50.47 15.29
C SER A 26 -29.54 -51.49 14.75
N PHE A 27 -28.73 -51.06 13.78
CA PHE A 27 -27.56 -51.80 13.33
C PHE A 27 -26.41 -51.49 14.29
N SER A 28 -26.23 -52.35 15.28
CA SER A 28 -25.06 -52.35 16.18
C SER A 28 -23.85 -52.84 15.39
N TRP A 29 -23.24 -51.95 14.60
CA TRP A 29 -21.87 -52.14 14.18
C TRP A 29 -21.00 -51.91 15.41
N TYR A 30 -20.40 -53.00 15.91
CA TYR A 30 -19.19 -52.90 16.70
C TYR A 30 -18.11 -52.36 15.75
N ASP A 31 -18.09 -51.04 15.59
CA ASP A 31 -16.97 -50.36 14.98
C ASP A 31 -15.80 -50.57 15.94
N LYS A 32 -14.90 -51.43 15.48
CA LYS A 32 -13.57 -51.59 16.04
C LYS A 32 -12.92 -50.22 15.86
N VAL A 33 -13.02 -49.38 16.90
CA VAL A 33 -12.36 -48.07 17.02
C VAL A 33 -10.88 -48.35 16.83
N THR A 34 -10.47 -48.28 15.57
CA THR A 34 -9.09 -48.31 15.17
C THR A 34 -8.67 -46.90 15.51
N SER A 35 -8.04 -46.73 16.66
CA SER A 35 -7.48 -45.45 17.08
C SER A 35 -6.69 -44.90 15.90
N GLU A 36 -7.24 -43.89 15.22
CA GLU A 36 -6.49 -43.13 14.24
C GLU A 36 -5.21 -42.71 14.94
N PRO A 37 -4.02 -42.95 14.36
CA PRO A 37 -2.81 -42.45 14.93
C PRO A 37 -2.99 -40.94 15.07
N GLU A 38 -2.93 -40.43 16.31
CA GLU A 38 -2.79 -39.00 16.56
C GLU A 38 -1.55 -38.57 15.79
N LEU A 39 -1.77 -37.95 14.64
CA LEU A 39 -0.73 -37.21 13.95
C LEU A 39 -0.35 -36.12 14.94
N GLU A 40 0.82 -36.27 15.57
CA GLU A 40 1.51 -35.18 16.24
C GLU A 40 1.73 -34.11 15.16
N VAL A 41 0.77 -33.20 15.03
CA VAL A 41 0.92 -32.00 14.25
C VAL A 41 1.94 -31.20 15.04
N GLU A 42 3.21 -31.25 14.62
CA GLU A 42 4.21 -30.31 15.12
C GLU A 42 3.68 -28.90 14.88
N GLU A 43 3.24 -28.23 15.95
CA GLU A 43 2.86 -26.83 15.88
C GLU A 43 4.12 -26.04 15.52
N HIS A 44 4.29 -25.75 14.23
CA HIS A 44 5.34 -24.85 13.77
C HIS A 44 5.12 -23.48 14.42
N GLU A 45 5.91 -23.18 15.45
CA GLU A 45 5.84 -21.88 16.12
C GLU A 45 6.12 -20.75 15.12
N ASN A 46 5.23 -19.76 15.09
CA ASN A 46 5.42 -18.58 14.25
C ASN A 46 6.75 -17.89 14.58
N PRO A 47 7.64 -17.67 13.60
CA PRO A 47 9.00 -17.17 13.82
C PRO A 47 9.03 -15.68 14.20
N VAL A 48 7.90 -15.00 14.09
CA VAL A 48 7.73 -13.58 14.36
C VAL A 48 6.47 -13.34 15.20
N GLN A 49 6.47 -12.26 15.97
CA GLN A 49 5.36 -11.81 16.80
C GLN A 49 5.13 -10.30 16.61
N ILE A 50 3.86 -9.90 16.57
CA ILE A 50 3.48 -8.48 16.53
C ILE A 50 3.15 -7.99 17.95
N LEU A 51 3.66 -6.81 18.31
CA LEU A 51 3.41 -6.10 19.56
C LEU A 51 2.83 -4.73 19.22
N ILE A 52 1.62 -4.42 19.67
CA ILE A 52 0.97 -3.13 19.39
C ILE A 52 1.34 -2.16 20.51
N ASP A 53 1.96 -1.04 20.15
CA ASP A 53 2.37 0.00 21.10
C ASP A 53 1.30 1.09 21.22
N ASN A 54 0.67 1.48 20.11
CA ASN A 54 -0.37 2.50 20.11
C ASN A 54 -1.36 2.31 18.95
N GLU A 55 -2.62 2.59 19.25
CA GLU A 55 -3.71 2.66 18.29
C GLU A 55 -4.40 4.01 18.43
N LYS A 56 -4.58 4.72 17.31
CA LYS A 56 -5.27 6.00 17.28
C LYS A 56 -6.20 6.08 16.08
N ASN A 57 -7.48 6.34 16.34
CA ASN A 57 -8.46 6.70 15.33
C ASN A 57 -8.84 8.18 15.53
N ASP A 58 -8.63 9.02 14.52
CA ASP A 58 -8.96 10.46 14.58
C ASP A 58 -10.22 10.82 13.79
N GLY A 59 -10.96 9.83 13.29
CA GLY A 59 -12.15 9.99 12.46
C GLY A 59 -11.86 10.12 10.96
N GLU A 60 -10.64 10.48 10.57
CA GLU A 60 -10.21 10.47 9.17
C GLU A 60 -9.38 9.23 8.85
N ARG A 61 -8.52 8.81 9.77
CA ARG A 61 -7.58 7.71 9.61
C ARG A 61 -7.43 6.90 10.90
N LEU A 62 -7.24 5.60 10.72
CA LEU A 62 -6.80 4.68 11.76
C LEU A 62 -5.29 4.54 11.64
N TYR A 63 -4.58 4.81 12.73
CA TYR A 63 -3.12 4.71 12.85
C TYR A 63 -2.78 3.61 13.84
N ILE A 64 -1.89 2.71 13.42
CA ILE A 64 -1.35 1.66 14.28
C ILE A 64 0.17 1.80 14.30
N LYS A 65 0.72 1.87 15.50
CA LYS A 65 2.16 1.81 15.77
C LYS A 65 2.44 0.57 16.59
N GLY A 66 3.50 -0.14 16.22
CA GLY A 66 3.90 -1.33 16.93
C GLY A 66 5.31 -1.75 16.59
N ARG A 67 5.66 -2.94 17.06
CA ARG A 67 6.93 -3.61 16.83
C ARG A 67 6.69 -5.03 16.37
N VAL A 68 7.54 -5.50 15.46
CA VAL A 68 7.66 -6.92 15.13
C VAL A 68 8.88 -7.45 15.85
N LYS A 69 8.68 -8.48 16.66
CA LYS A 69 9.73 -9.21 17.38
C LYS A 69 10.01 -10.53 16.70
N ALA A 70 11.28 -10.77 16.36
CA ALA A 70 11.74 -12.06 15.87
C ALA A 70 11.88 -13.06 17.03
N LYS A 71 11.25 -14.23 16.94
CA LYS A 71 11.52 -15.36 17.85
C LYS A 71 12.73 -16.16 17.39
N THR A 72 12.88 -16.29 16.07
CA THR A 72 14.04 -16.89 15.39
C THR A 72 14.61 -15.90 14.38
N ALA A 73 15.82 -16.16 13.87
CA ALA A 73 16.40 -15.28 12.85
C ALA A 73 15.55 -15.31 11.57
N VAL A 74 15.15 -14.13 11.06
CA VAL A 74 14.29 -14.00 9.88
C VAL A 74 14.80 -12.91 8.92
N GLN A 75 14.59 -13.11 7.63
CA GLN A 75 14.89 -12.09 6.63
C GLN A 75 13.77 -11.03 6.63
N LEU A 76 14.11 -9.75 6.84
CA LEU A 76 13.14 -8.64 6.84
C LEU A 76 12.39 -8.51 5.51
N ARG A 77 13.04 -8.88 4.41
CA ARG A 77 12.44 -8.95 3.06
C ARG A 77 11.36 -10.00 2.90
N GLN A 78 11.17 -10.86 3.89
CA GLN A 78 10.13 -11.88 3.90
C GLN A 78 9.15 -11.63 5.04
N VAL A 79 9.01 -10.39 5.52
CA VAL A 79 8.05 -10.04 6.57
C VAL A 79 7.28 -8.78 6.18
N VAL A 80 5.95 -8.86 6.25
CA VAL A 80 5.05 -7.75 5.92
C VAL A 80 3.99 -7.64 7.01
N VAL A 81 3.74 -6.41 7.46
CA VAL A 81 2.56 -6.10 8.29
C VAL A 81 1.46 -5.60 7.37
N ARG A 82 0.27 -6.20 7.47
CA ARG A 82 -0.90 -5.84 6.67
C ARG A 82 -2.02 -5.36 7.58
N LEU A 83 -2.57 -4.19 7.28
CA LEU A 83 -3.73 -3.63 7.98
C LEU A 83 -4.92 -3.64 7.03
N VAL A 84 -5.88 -4.52 7.31
CA VAL A 84 -7.10 -4.70 6.54
C VAL A 84 -8.21 -3.85 7.14
N SER A 85 -8.90 -3.09 6.29
CA SER A 85 -10.07 -2.29 6.67
C SER A 85 -11.35 -3.04 6.34
N LEU A 86 -12.24 -3.16 7.32
CA LEU A 86 -13.49 -3.90 7.19
C LEU A 86 -14.70 -2.98 7.33
N LYS A 87 -15.76 -3.25 6.56
CA LYS A 87 -17.07 -2.60 6.67
C LYS A 87 -18.14 -3.69 6.72
N ASN A 88 -18.78 -3.83 7.88
CA ASN A 88 -19.75 -4.91 8.15
C ASN A 88 -19.18 -6.32 7.86
N GLY A 89 -17.91 -6.54 8.20
CA GLY A 89 -17.21 -7.82 7.98
C GLY A 89 -16.63 -8.01 6.58
N GLU A 90 -16.89 -7.12 5.62
CA GLU A 90 -16.31 -7.18 4.28
C GLU A 90 -15.04 -6.34 4.17
N GLN A 91 -13.99 -6.88 3.54
CA GLN A 91 -12.77 -6.14 3.25
C GLN A 91 -13.03 -5.04 2.22
N ILE A 92 -12.84 -3.78 2.63
CA ILE A 92 -12.98 -2.60 1.75
C ILE A 92 -11.65 -1.95 1.38
N GLY A 93 -10.56 -2.33 2.07
CA GLY A 93 -9.23 -1.80 1.79
C GLY A 93 -8.16 -2.55 2.56
N ALA A 94 -6.90 -2.31 2.18
CA ALA A 94 -5.75 -2.76 2.95
C ALA A 94 -4.59 -1.77 2.78
N ALA A 95 -3.80 -1.61 3.83
CA ALA A 95 -2.47 -1.03 3.77
C ALA A 95 -1.43 -2.12 4.09
N TYR A 96 -0.21 -1.90 3.63
CA TYR A 96 0.89 -2.84 3.82
C TYR A 96 2.12 -2.07 4.27
N TYR A 97 2.93 -2.70 5.11
CA TYR A 97 4.18 -2.18 5.62
C TYR A 97 5.25 -3.26 5.49
N PRO A 98 6.06 -3.25 4.42
CA PRO A 98 7.13 -4.21 4.23
C PRO A 98 8.30 -3.86 5.17
N LEU A 99 8.74 -4.83 5.97
CA LEU A 99 9.83 -4.60 6.93
C LEU A 99 11.18 -4.39 6.24
N ALA A 100 11.29 -4.73 4.95
CA ALA A 100 12.44 -4.42 4.10
C ALA A 100 12.82 -2.92 4.11
N GLU A 101 11.85 -2.02 4.30
CA GLU A 101 12.13 -0.58 4.39
C GLU A 101 13.07 -0.23 5.55
N LYS A 102 13.03 -1.04 6.62
CA LYS A 102 13.88 -0.88 7.82
C LYS A 102 15.28 -1.45 7.66
N GLU A 103 15.55 -2.21 6.59
CA GLU A 103 16.90 -2.72 6.27
C GLU A 103 17.89 -1.56 6.09
N LYS A 104 17.47 -0.50 5.36
CA LYS A 104 18.30 0.68 5.09
C LYS A 104 18.69 1.42 6.36
N GLU A 105 17.75 1.57 7.30
CA GLU A 105 17.97 2.25 8.57
C GLU A 105 18.95 1.48 9.48
N ARG A 106 18.97 0.13 9.38
CA ARG A 106 19.81 -0.72 10.22
C ARG A 106 21.21 -0.95 9.65
N GLY A 107 21.46 -0.62 8.39
CA GLY A 107 22.78 -0.77 7.74
C GLY A 107 23.31 -2.21 7.71
N GLY A 108 22.41 -3.20 7.83
CA GLY A 108 22.74 -4.63 7.92
C GLY A 108 22.40 -5.42 6.65
N ASP A 109 22.58 -6.73 6.71
CA ASP A 109 22.27 -7.72 5.66
C ASP A 109 20.77 -8.00 5.46
N GLY A 110 19.90 -7.22 6.13
CA GLY A 110 18.46 -7.41 6.12
C GLY A 110 17.97 -8.59 6.96
N MET A 111 18.82 -9.17 7.82
CA MET A 111 18.41 -10.16 8.80
C MET A 111 17.98 -9.49 10.11
N LEU A 112 16.89 -9.98 10.69
CA LEU A 112 16.46 -9.68 12.05
C LEU A 112 16.86 -10.86 12.94
N ALA A 113 17.75 -10.63 13.91
CA ALA A 113 18.23 -11.67 14.80
C ALA A 113 17.13 -12.14 15.78
N ALA A 114 17.29 -13.32 16.38
CA ALA A 114 16.36 -13.80 17.39
C ALA A 114 16.31 -12.84 18.59
N ASN A 115 15.10 -12.53 19.05
CA ASN A 115 14.74 -11.53 20.05
C ASN A 115 14.92 -10.07 19.65
N ASP A 116 15.41 -9.76 18.45
CA ASP A 116 15.43 -8.39 17.96
C ASP A 116 14.02 -7.91 17.61
N GLU A 117 13.85 -6.59 17.68
CA GLU A 117 12.62 -5.91 17.37
C GLU A 117 12.82 -4.85 16.29
N VAL A 118 11.78 -4.61 15.51
CA VAL A 118 11.73 -3.53 14.53
C VAL A 118 10.38 -2.83 14.60
N SER A 119 10.41 -1.50 14.64
CA SER A 119 9.19 -0.70 14.71
C SER A 119 8.54 -0.52 13.35
N PHE A 120 7.20 -0.43 13.34
CA PHE A 120 6.42 -0.09 12.17
C PHE A 120 5.34 0.95 12.52
N SER A 121 4.87 1.64 11.48
CA SER A 121 3.72 2.54 11.57
C SER A 121 2.91 2.39 10.30
N ILE A 122 1.65 2.00 10.43
CA ILE A 122 0.73 1.75 9.32
C ILE A 122 -0.58 2.51 9.53
N SER A 123 -1.22 2.94 8.45
CA SER A 123 -2.50 3.64 8.55
C SER A 123 -3.42 3.37 7.36
N VAL A 124 -4.73 3.43 7.62
CA VAL A 124 -5.80 3.30 6.64
C VAL A 124 -6.83 4.41 6.83
N PRO A 125 -7.56 4.83 5.78
CA PRO A 125 -8.70 5.74 5.93
C PRO A 125 -9.78 5.15 6.85
N ALA A 126 -10.35 5.96 7.75
CA ALA A 126 -11.33 5.52 8.76
C ALA A 126 -12.79 5.84 8.42
N LYS A 127 -13.05 6.71 7.43
CA LYS A 127 -14.41 7.25 7.15
C LYS A 127 -15.49 6.19 6.91
N GLU A 128 -15.12 4.98 6.49
CA GLU A 128 -16.09 3.93 6.15
C GLU A 128 -15.83 2.59 6.85
N ILE A 129 -14.83 2.53 7.74
CA ILE A 129 -14.46 1.27 8.40
C ILE A 129 -15.34 1.08 9.64
N THR A 130 -15.85 -0.13 9.82
CA THR A 130 -16.52 -0.55 11.06
C THR A 130 -15.58 -1.35 11.95
N ASP A 131 -14.60 -2.02 11.35
CA ASP A 131 -13.65 -2.88 12.02
C ASP A 131 -12.34 -2.92 11.22
N TYR A 132 -11.29 -3.51 11.78
CA TYR A 132 -10.02 -3.71 11.10
C TYR A 132 -9.35 -5.01 11.56
N GLN A 133 -8.46 -5.53 10.73
CA GLN A 133 -7.66 -6.71 11.05
C GLN A 133 -6.18 -6.40 10.80
N LEU A 134 -5.34 -6.69 11.80
CA LEU A 134 -3.89 -6.56 11.69
C LEU A 134 -3.29 -7.95 11.51
N GLU A 135 -2.61 -8.15 10.39
CA GLU A 135 -1.99 -9.42 10.01
C GLU A 135 -0.47 -9.26 9.93
N LEU A 136 0.24 -10.28 10.38
CA LEU A 136 1.68 -10.42 10.21
C LEU A 136 1.91 -11.57 9.25
N LEU A 137 2.49 -11.28 8.09
CA LEU A 137 2.76 -12.25 7.03
C LEU A 137 4.26 -12.50 6.98
N TRP A 138 4.68 -13.76 6.80
CA TRP A 138 6.09 -14.12 6.70
C TRP A 138 6.37 -15.19 5.64
N GLY A 139 7.64 -15.35 5.26
CA GLY A 139 8.07 -16.39 4.32
C GLY A 139 7.44 -16.21 2.94
N GLU A 140 6.98 -17.32 2.34
CA GLU A 140 6.36 -17.31 1.00
C GLU A 140 5.04 -16.53 0.96
N GLU A 141 4.27 -16.53 2.05
CA GLU A 141 3.02 -15.77 2.13
C GLU A 141 3.28 -14.27 1.96
N ALA A 142 4.31 -13.74 2.62
CA ALA A 142 4.71 -12.35 2.51
C ALA A 142 5.16 -11.96 1.08
N LEU A 143 5.84 -12.87 0.36
CA LEU A 143 6.34 -12.61 -0.99
C LEU A 143 5.21 -12.28 -1.98
N ASN A 144 4.05 -12.94 -1.85
CA ASN A 144 2.89 -12.67 -2.70
C ASN A 144 2.37 -11.23 -2.55
N TYR A 145 2.54 -10.63 -1.37
CA TYR A 145 2.12 -9.27 -1.11
C TYR A 145 3.22 -8.26 -1.42
N LEU A 146 4.50 -8.64 -1.36
CA LEU A 146 5.59 -7.75 -1.74
C LEU A 146 5.53 -7.35 -3.22
N VAL A 147 5.08 -8.24 -4.11
CA VAL A 147 4.85 -7.92 -5.53
C VAL A 147 3.69 -6.95 -5.73
N SER A 148 2.73 -6.91 -4.79
CA SER A 148 1.60 -5.97 -4.80
C SER A 148 1.86 -4.65 -4.04
N VAL A 149 2.94 -4.61 -3.26
CA VAL A 149 3.34 -3.51 -2.35
C VAL A 149 4.59 -2.79 -2.84
N GLU A 150 5.42 -3.43 -3.68
CA GLU A 150 5.96 -2.69 -4.81
C GLU A 150 4.76 -1.97 -5.40
N PRO A 151 4.74 -0.62 -5.43
CA PRO A 151 3.64 0.06 -6.07
C PRO A 151 3.44 -0.70 -7.37
N ALA A 152 2.21 -1.11 -7.64
CA ALA A 152 1.79 -1.30 -9.00
C ALA A 152 1.94 0.08 -9.68
N VAL A 153 3.18 0.53 -9.88
CA VAL A 153 3.74 0.84 -11.16
C VAL A 153 3.47 -0.40 -12.03
N THR A 154 2.18 -0.71 -12.30
CA THR A 154 1.77 -0.79 -13.70
C THR A 154 2.58 0.32 -14.34
N PRO A 155 3.58 0.02 -15.20
CA PRO A 155 4.40 1.04 -15.83
C PRO A 155 3.41 2.13 -16.21
N VAL A 156 3.51 3.29 -15.55
CA VAL A 156 2.57 4.37 -15.78
C VAL A 156 2.68 4.53 -17.26
N ASN A 157 1.62 4.13 -17.97
CA ASN A 157 1.70 4.04 -19.40
C ASN A 157 2.04 5.48 -19.79
N GLU A 158 3.27 5.73 -20.25
CA GLU A 158 3.79 7.09 -20.43
C GLU A 158 2.89 7.87 -21.41
N GLU A 159 2.02 7.13 -22.12
CA GLU A 159 0.83 7.58 -22.82
C GLU A 159 -0.10 8.50 -22.04
N TYR A 160 -0.19 8.45 -20.70
CA TYR A 160 -1.10 9.31 -19.95
C TYR A 160 -0.54 10.71 -19.67
N LEU A 161 0.73 10.80 -19.32
CA LEU A 161 1.37 12.06 -18.94
C LEU A 161 2.81 12.10 -19.46
N ARG A 162 3.13 13.16 -20.19
CA ARG A 162 4.47 13.44 -20.68
C ARG A 162 5.07 14.64 -19.95
N ILE A 163 6.33 14.50 -19.54
CA ILE A 163 7.15 15.60 -19.04
C ILE A 163 7.89 16.18 -20.25
N GLU A 164 7.58 17.40 -20.66
CA GLU A 164 8.17 18.03 -21.85
C GLU A 164 9.50 18.72 -21.56
N GLU A 165 9.62 19.33 -20.39
CA GLU A 165 10.75 20.18 -20.02
C GLU A 165 11.01 20.01 -18.53
N VAL A 166 12.28 19.90 -18.16
CA VAL A 166 12.77 19.92 -16.77
C VAL A 166 14.02 20.78 -16.74
N GLN A 167 13.98 21.85 -15.95
CA GLN A 167 15.09 22.79 -15.79
C GLN A 167 15.28 23.10 -14.31
N LEU A 168 16.52 23.01 -13.86
CA LEU A 168 16.92 23.42 -12.52
C LEU A 168 17.53 24.82 -12.61
N PHE A 169 16.98 25.73 -11.83
CA PHE A 169 17.45 27.09 -11.69
C PHE A 169 18.16 27.24 -10.35
N PRO A 170 19.40 27.75 -10.34
CA PRO A 170 20.07 28.09 -9.10
C PRO A 170 19.34 29.25 -8.39
N PRO A 171 19.68 29.52 -7.12
CA PRO A 171 19.09 30.61 -6.37
C PRO A 171 19.30 31.97 -7.06
N ASP A 172 18.25 32.80 -7.11
CA ASP A 172 18.27 34.12 -7.73
C ASP A 172 18.77 35.18 -6.75
N CYS A 173 20.09 35.31 -6.63
CA CYS A 173 20.69 36.25 -5.70
C CYS A 173 21.98 36.92 -6.19
N GLY A 174 22.29 36.81 -7.48
CA GLY A 174 23.36 37.57 -8.13
C GLY A 174 24.79 37.24 -7.72
N GLU A 175 25.00 36.48 -6.63
CA GLU A 175 26.31 36.08 -6.10
C GLU A 175 26.44 34.56 -5.98
N SER A 176 27.64 34.03 -6.22
CA SER A 176 27.92 32.58 -6.24
C SER A 176 27.84 31.90 -4.86
N THR A 177 27.85 32.67 -3.77
CA THR A 177 27.87 32.19 -2.37
C THR A 177 26.55 32.39 -1.64
N CYS A 178 25.49 32.71 -2.37
CA CYS A 178 24.21 33.02 -1.76
C CYS A 178 23.51 31.78 -1.20
N GLU A 179 23.02 31.90 0.03
CA GLU A 179 22.06 31.01 0.64
C GLU A 179 20.67 31.36 0.12
N GLY A 180 20.13 30.52 -0.77
CA GLY A 180 18.81 30.72 -1.33
C GLY A 180 18.23 29.43 -1.86
N LYS A 181 16.92 29.44 -2.14
CA LYS A 181 16.23 28.26 -2.67
C LYS A 181 16.46 28.13 -4.16
N SER A 182 16.84 26.92 -4.58
CA SER A 182 16.85 26.55 -5.98
C SER A 182 15.44 26.20 -6.43
N TYR A 183 15.15 26.37 -7.72
CA TYR A 183 13.83 26.05 -8.27
C TYR A 183 13.95 25.04 -9.40
N LEU A 184 13.18 23.96 -9.32
CA LEU A 184 12.95 23.10 -10.47
C LEU A 184 11.67 23.53 -11.17
N LEU A 185 11.79 23.85 -12.46
CA LEU A 185 10.66 24.07 -13.34
C LEU A 185 10.47 22.85 -14.22
N ALA A 186 9.24 22.37 -14.31
CA ALA A 186 8.88 21.33 -15.25
C ALA A 186 7.54 21.63 -15.93
N LYS A 187 7.34 21.06 -17.12
CA LYS A 187 6.10 21.21 -17.88
C LYS A 187 5.46 19.84 -18.09
N LEU A 188 4.32 19.64 -17.43
CA LEU A 188 3.54 18.41 -17.50
C LEU A 188 2.47 18.54 -18.58
N LYS A 189 2.34 17.53 -19.45
CA LYS A 189 1.30 17.43 -20.48
C LYS A 189 0.46 16.19 -20.27
N ASN A 190 -0.86 16.35 -20.18
CA ASN A 190 -1.76 15.20 -20.25
C ASN A 190 -1.90 14.77 -21.71
N THR A 191 -1.32 13.62 -22.05
CA THR A 191 -1.37 13.02 -23.39
C THR A 191 -2.54 12.07 -23.58
N SER A 192 -3.29 11.78 -22.52
CA SER A 192 -4.48 10.93 -22.57
C SER A 192 -5.75 11.65 -23.02
N ASN A 193 -6.80 10.85 -23.22
CA ASN A 193 -8.17 11.32 -23.41
C ASN A 193 -8.97 11.43 -22.10
N LYS A 194 -8.34 11.27 -20.93
CA LYS A 194 -8.99 11.31 -19.61
C LYS A 194 -8.50 12.48 -18.77
N VAL A 195 -9.28 12.89 -17.77
CA VAL A 195 -8.86 13.94 -16.82
C VAL A 195 -7.96 13.34 -15.75
N ILE A 196 -6.79 13.93 -15.52
CA ILE A 196 -5.88 13.54 -14.43
C ILE A 196 -6.21 14.36 -13.18
N LYS A 197 -6.59 13.68 -12.09
CA LYS A 197 -6.94 14.31 -10.82
C LYS A 197 -5.75 14.46 -9.88
N ALA A 198 -4.90 13.45 -9.82
CA ALA A 198 -3.71 13.46 -8.98
C ALA A 198 -2.58 12.70 -9.68
N LEU A 199 -1.35 12.99 -9.28
CA LEU A 199 -0.19 12.25 -9.73
C LEU A 199 0.88 12.22 -8.64
N ILE A 200 1.78 11.24 -8.71
CA ILE A 200 2.95 11.15 -7.85
C ILE A 200 4.17 11.16 -8.76
N LEU A 201 5.08 12.11 -8.55
CA LEU A 201 6.38 12.16 -9.22
C LEU A 201 7.47 11.67 -8.28
N ALA A 202 8.53 11.13 -8.86
CA ALA A 202 9.82 11.00 -8.21
C ALA A 202 10.79 11.99 -8.85
N LEU A 203 11.50 12.72 -8.00
CA LEU A 203 12.62 13.57 -8.39
C LEU A 203 13.90 12.87 -7.96
N GLU A 204 14.71 12.52 -8.95
CA GLU A 204 16.06 12.02 -8.76
C GLU A 204 17.06 13.14 -9.09
N LEU A 205 17.96 13.41 -8.16
CA LEU A 205 19.11 14.28 -8.32
C LEU A 205 20.34 13.39 -8.17
N LYS A 206 21.15 13.22 -9.22
CA LYS A 206 22.30 12.29 -9.18
C LYS A 206 23.20 12.55 -7.97
N GLY A 207 23.25 11.57 -7.05
CA GLY A 207 24.04 11.66 -5.81
C GLY A 207 23.29 12.16 -4.58
N ALA A 208 21.97 12.35 -4.68
CA ALA A 208 21.08 12.64 -3.55
C ALA A 208 19.93 11.62 -3.47
N GLU A 209 19.24 11.61 -2.34
CA GLU A 209 18.08 10.74 -2.12
C GLU A 209 16.92 11.12 -3.04
N GLU A 210 16.17 10.10 -3.48
CA GLU A 210 14.98 10.28 -4.32
C GLU A 210 13.86 10.95 -3.51
N ASN A 211 13.30 12.03 -4.06
CA ASN A 211 12.22 12.77 -3.44
C ASN A 211 10.89 12.43 -4.09
N VAL A 212 9.92 11.95 -3.30
CA VAL A 212 8.58 11.62 -3.77
C VAL A 212 7.65 12.83 -3.61
N LEU A 213 6.99 13.22 -4.69
CA LEU A 213 6.25 14.47 -4.83
C LEU A 213 4.78 14.19 -5.20
N PRO A 214 3.88 14.09 -4.21
CA PRO A 214 2.46 13.97 -4.49
C PRO A 214 1.88 15.31 -4.97
N LEU A 215 1.28 15.32 -6.16
CA LEU A 215 0.50 16.44 -6.68
C LEU A 215 -0.99 16.07 -6.64
N ASN A 216 -1.65 16.49 -5.58
CA ASN A 216 -3.09 16.39 -5.43
C ASN A 216 -3.78 17.56 -6.15
N ASP A 217 -5.06 17.41 -6.50
CA ASP A 217 -5.88 18.46 -7.10
C ASP A 217 -5.32 19.04 -8.41
N LEU A 218 -4.82 18.15 -9.28
CA LEU A 218 -4.24 18.52 -10.57
C LEU A 218 -5.30 18.99 -11.57
N ALA A 219 -6.43 18.28 -11.62
CA ALA A 219 -7.55 18.44 -12.57
C ALA A 219 -7.10 18.76 -14.01
N LEU A 220 -6.08 18.07 -14.50
CA LEU A 220 -5.44 18.33 -15.79
C LEU A 220 -6.27 17.70 -16.91
N GLN A 221 -6.88 18.55 -17.73
CA GLN A 221 -7.71 18.14 -18.86
C GLN A 221 -6.90 17.44 -19.96
N PRO A 222 -7.54 16.60 -20.82
CA PRO A 222 -6.90 16.02 -22.00
C PRO A 222 -6.19 17.07 -22.86
N GLY A 223 -4.93 16.81 -23.23
CA GLY A 223 -4.11 17.72 -24.04
C GLY A 223 -3.62 18.98 -23.32
N ALA A 224 -4.07 19.24 -22.09
CA ALA A 224 -3.70 20.43 -21.34
C ALA A 224 -2.30 20.33 -20.74
N TYR A 225 -1.74 21.50 -20.46
CA TYR A 225 -0.43 21.69 -19.85
C TYR A 225 -0.55 22.22 -18.43
N ARG A 226 0.34 21.77 -17.55
CA ARG A 226 0.51 22.33 -16.22
C ARG A 226 1.99 22.61 -15.93
N PRO A 227 2.36 23.88 -15.67
CA PRO A 227 3.67 24.18 -15.15
C PRO A 227 3.79 23.65 -13.71
N LEU A 228 4.93 23.09 -13.40
CA LEU A 228 5.33 22.64 -12.08
C LEU A 228 6.52 23.48 -11.64
N ARG A 229 6.44 24.08 -10.46
CA ARG A 229 7.54 24.78 -9.82
C ARG A 229 7.76 24.17 -8.44
N LEU A 230 8.93 23.61 -8.22
CA LEU A 230 9.33 23.01 -6.95
C LEU A 230 10.50 23.79 -6.36
N GLU A 231 10.40 24.08 -5.07
CA GLU A 231 11.52 24.62 -4.30
C GLU A 231 12.38 23.46 -3.81
N ILE A 232 13.69 23.54 -4.05
CA ILE A 232 14.65 22.52 -3.63
C ILE A 232 15.75 23.23 -2.85
N ASP A 233 16.12 22.64 -1.72
CA ASP A 233 17.22 23.11 -0.89
C ASP A 233 18.54 22.59 -1.47
N LEU A 234 19.12 23.36 -2.39
CA LEU A 234 20.41 23.09 -3.03
C LEU A 234 21.23 24.37 -3.03
N SER A 235 22.54 24.23 -2.78
CA SER A 235 23.47 25.33 -2.98
C SER A 235 23.60 25.70 -4.45
N TYR A 236 24.05 26.93 -4.72
CA TYR A 236 24.29 27.42 -6.07
C TYR A 236 25.17 26.46 -6.91
N GLU A 237 26.26 25.96 -6.33
CA GLU A 237 27.15 25.02 -7.02
C GLU A 237 26.49 23.66 -7.32
N GLN A 238 25.67 23.15 -6.39
CA GLN A 238 24.95 21.90 -6.58
C GLN A 238 23.93 22.05 -7.71
N ALA A 239 23.17 23.14 -7.73
CA ALA A 239 22.17 23.41 -8.75
C ALA A 239 22.76 23.51 -10.16
N LEU A 240 24.00 24.00 -10.31
CA LEU A 240 24.69 24.05 -11.60
C LEU A 240 25.25 22.70 -12.07
N LYS A 241 25.64 21.83 -11.14
CA LYS A 241 26.29 20.54 -11.46
C LYS A 241 25.28 19.41 -11.65
N LEU A 242 24.18 19.44 -10.90
CA LEU A 242 23.18 18.38 -10.90
C LEU A 242 22.28 18.45 -12.12
N LYS A 243 21.98 17.28 -12.69
CA LYS A 243 20.95 17.12 -13.73
C LYS A 243 19.73 16.49 -13.07
N PRO A 244 18.61 17.22 -12.94
CA PRO A 244 17.40 16.64 -12.38
C PRO A 244 16.76 15.66 -13.35
N GLU A 245 16.20 14.59 -12.81
CA GLU A 245 15.37 13.65 -13.53
C GLU A 245 14.03 13.54 -12.81
N LEU A 246 12.94 13.79 -13.54
CA LEU A 246 11.59 13.60 -13.03
C LEU A 246 10.98 12.39 -13.71
N ARG A 247 10.44 11.47 -12.92
CA ARG A 247 9.70 10.29 -13.39
C ARG A 247 8.32 10.23 -12.77
N VAL A 248 7.35 9.69 -13.50
CA VAL A 248 5.98 9.54 -13.02
C VAL A 248 5.86 8.19 -12.32
N LEU A 249 5.53 8.21 -11.02
CA LEU A 249 5.31 6.99 -10.25
C LEU A 249 3.87 6.50 -10.34
N LYS A 250 2.91 7.43 -10.34
CA LYS A 250 1.48 7.13 -10.36
C LYS A 250 0.67 8.26 -10.98
N VAL A 251 -0.42 7.92 -11.66
CA VAL A 251 -1.42 8.86 -12.20
C VAL A 251 -2.81 8.37 -11.82
N ASP A 252 -3.60 9.24 -11.19
CA ASP A 252 -5.00 9.00 -10.87
C ASP A 252 -5.90 9.72 -11.89
N ILE A 253 -6.66 8.94 -12.65
CA ILE A 253 -7.54 9.43 -13.73
C ILE A 253 -9.02 9.30 -13.37
N VAL A 254 -9.85 10.18 -13.93
CA VAL A 254 -11.31 10.01 -13.94
C VAL A 254 -11.70 9.21 -15.17
N GLN A 255 -12.50 8.16 -14.99
CA GLN A 255 -13.08 7.41 -16.10
C GLN A 255 -14.14 8.24 -16.83
#